data_AF-A0AAV9B4A0-F1
#
_entry.id   AF-A0AAV9B4A0-F1
#
_cell.length_a   1.000
_cell.length_b   1.000
_cell.length_c   1.000
_cell.angle_alpha   90.00
_cell.angle_beta   90.00
_cell.angle_gamma   90.00
#
_symmetry.space_group_name_H-M   'P 1'
#
loop_
_entity.id
_entity.type
_entity.pdbx_description
1 polymer ?
#
loop_
_entity_poly.entity_id
_entity_poly.type
_entity_poly.pdbx_seq_one_letter_code
_entity_poly.pdbx_strand_id
1 'polypeptide(L)'
;MPSLKTFRLSKKMVKHHAKDNIIIVTFGNYAYMDFILNWVKHLTNLGVHNLLVGAFDVKLLEALYWKGIPVFDVSSNMTTTDVGWGTPKFHKVGREKVLLINAILPFGYELLMADTDIVWLKNPLPYLARFPSADVLTSSDQLIPTVTDDSLEVWQQVSGAFNIGMFHWRPTDSAKKLAKEWKDMLLKDEKIWDQNGFNDLIRRAFGPSVEEENGLVYAFDRRLKFGILPASIFCSGHTYFVQMMHQQLRLEPYAVHTTFQYGGTEGKRHRLREAMIFHDPPEYYDSLGGFLSYKPSIPKDLLLDGNHTIESHFTLINYQMKQIRTALAIASLLNRTLVMPPLWCRLDRLWYGHPGVLPGTMTRQPFLCPMDHVFDVYIMLKGLPEEEFGQQIDFREYSFLNNPSLSKRVKDSCLEVQLCKGQSPRCHVAKETTQPGILKFPEYSSQETFLKVFSFYKDVKIIHFSSINNAFQGFIDKVREEKFRKRMKSYVGIWCCVQDHVPGHIYYDMYWDEKPNWKPKPPQSRAEDHKPL
;
A
#
# COMPACT_ATOMS: atom_id res chain seq x y z
N MET A 1 14.07 -0.89 31.97
CA MET A 1 12.80 -0.15 31.81
C MET A 1 12.18 0.08 33.19
N PRO A 2 11.57 1.25 33.47
CA PRO A 2 10.78 1.47 34.68
C PRO A 2 9.58 0.51 34.81
N SER A 3 8.90 0.52 35.95
CA SER A 3 7.69 -0.30 36.15
C SER A 3 6.57 0.10 35.18
N LEU A 4 5.77 -0.85 34.68
CA LEU A 4 4.66 -0.56 33.73
C LEU A 4 3.70 0.55 34.18
N LYS A 5 3.52 0.73 35.50
CA LYS A 5 2.68 1.82 36.06
C LYS A 5 3.14 3.22 35.63
N THR A 6 4.42 3.44 35.35
CA THR A 6 4.95 4.74 34.90
C THR A 6 4.58 5.06 33.46
N PHE A 7 4.16 4.06 32.68
CA PHE A 7 3.75 4.21 31.29
C PHE A 7 2.26 4.49 31.14
N ARG A 8 1.50 4.60 32.23
CA ARG A 8 0.09 4.99 32.14
C ARG A 8 -0.03 6.39 31.57
N LEU A 9 -0.94 6.55 30.61
CA LEU A 9 -1.27 7.85 30.02
C LEU A 9 -1.61 8.87 31.13
N SER A 10 -0.99 10.04 31.08
CA SER A 10 -1.25 11.10 32.06
C SER A 10 -1.08 12.49 31.44
N LYS A 11 -1.74 13.49 32.04
CA LYS A 11 -1.59 14.90 31.65
C LYS A 11 -0.13 15.36 31.71
N LYS A 12 0.65 14.89 32.68
CA LYS A 12 2.09 15.22 32.83
C LYS A 12 2.91 14.68 31.65
N MET A 13 2.63 13.45 31.22
CA MET A 13 3.29 12.84 30.06
C MET A 13 2.96 13.59 28.78
N VAL A 14 1.68 13.89 28.52
CA VAL A 14 1.28 14.67 27.34
C VAL A 14 1.92 16.06 27.37
N LYS A 15 1.92 16.75 28.53
CA LYS A 15 2.61 18.05 28.70
C LYS A 15 4.09 17.99 28.34
N HIS A 16 4.77 16.91 28.69
CA HIS A 16 6.21 16.76 28.46
C HIS A 16 6.55 16.65 26.98
N HIS A 17 5.67 16.03 26.18
CA HIS A 17 5.89 15.80 24.75
C HIS A 17 5.20 16.82 23.84
N ALA A 18 4.13 17.48 24.29
CA ALA A 18 3.44 18.48 23.51
C ALA A 18 4.34 19.68 23.21
N LYS A 19 4.23 20.22 21.99
CA LYS A 19 4.91 21.44 21.54
C LYS A 19 3.85 22.36 20.95
N ASP A 20 3.93 23.65 21.24
CA ASP A 20 2.96 24.65 20.75
C ASP A 20 1.49 24.24 21.02
N ASN A 21 1.26 23.65 22.20
CA ASN A 21 -0.01 23.10 22.66
C ASN A 21 -0.59 21.92 21.85
N ILE A 22 0.17 21.33 20.93
CA ILE A 22 -0.27 20.19 20.10
C ILE A 22 0.56 18.93 20.37
N ILE A 23 -0.12 17.79 20.43
CA ILE A 23 0.47 16.45 20.51
C ILE A 23 -0.01 15.61 19.32
N ILE A 24 0.92 14.90 18.68
CA ILE A 24 0.61 13.96 17.60
C ILE A 24 0.63 12.54 18.17
N VAL A 25 -0.44 11.79 17.98
CA VAL A 25 -0.59 10.47 18.57
C VAL A 25 -0.90 9.43 17.50
N THR A 26 -0.20 8.30 17.60
CA THR A 26 -0.56 7.06 16.90
C THR A 26 -0.60 5.91 17.90
N PHE A 27 -1.09 4.74 17.51
CA PHE A 27 -1.27 3.61 18.40
C PHE A 27 -1.25 2.28 17.65
N GLY A 28 -0.84 1.20 18.30
CA GLY A 28 -0.84 -0.11 17.67
C GLY A 28 -0.37 -1.23 18.58
N ASN A 29 -0.22 -2.41 18.00
CA ASN A 29 0.38 -3.57 18.64
C ASN A 29 1.71 -3.92 17.95
N TYR A 30 2.43 -4.91 18.49
CA TYR A 30 3.75 -5.31 18.00
C TYR A 30 3.77 -5.73 16.52
N ALA A 31 2.65 -6.19 15.95
CA ALA A 31 2.57 -6.56 14.54
C ALA A 31 2.73 -5.36 13.59
N TYR A 32 2.46 -4.14 14.07
CA TYR A 32 2.61 -2.89 13.32
C TYR A 32 3.89 -2.13 13.68
N MET A 33 4.88 -2.80 14.29
CA MET A 33 6.13 -2.16 14.73
C MET A 33 6.86 -1.46 13.58
N ASP A 34 6.95 -2.09 12.41
CA ASP A 34 7.56 -1.52 11.21
C ASP A 34 6.82 -0.27 10.71
N PHE A 35 5.48 -0.29 10.69
CA PHE A 35 4.66 0.88 10.38
C PHE A 35 4.85 2.02 11.39
N ILE A 36 4.88 1.71 12.69
CA ILE A 36 5.15 2.70 13.75
C ILE A 36 6.53 3.33 13.58
N LEU A 37 7.56 2.52 13.32
CA LEU A 37 8.90 3.04 13.09
C LEU A 37 8.96 3.92 11.83
N ASN A 38 8.26 3.51 10.77
CA ASN A 38 8.13 4.32 9.56
C ASN A 38 7.46 5.67 9.87
N TRP A 39 6.33 5.66 10.59
CA TRP A 39 5.58 6.85 10.99
C TRP A 39 6.45 7.83 11.83
N VAL A 40 7.15 7.31 12.84
CA VAL A 40 8.05 8.10 13.69
C VAL A 40 9.20 8.67 12.85
N LYS A 41 9.81 7.87 11.97
CA LYS A 41 10.93 8.31 11.13
C LYS A 41 10.54 9.43 10.18
N HIS A 42 9.37 9.34 9.55
CA HIS A 42 8.85 10.39 8.66
C HIS A 42 8.63 11.72 9.40
N LEU A 43 7.94 11.70 10.55
CA LEU A 43 7.73 12.92 11.34
C LEU A 43 9.04 13.53 11.86
N THR A 44 9.93 12.70 12.39
CA THR A 44 11.22 13.18 12.93
C THR A 44 12.13 13.74 11.83
N ASN A 45 12.12 13.19 10.61
CA ASN A 45 12.82 13.77 9.46
C ASN A 45 12.26 15.16 9.08
N LEU A 46 10.98 15.41 9.36
CA LEU A 46 10.30 16.70 9.17
C LEU A 46 10.49 17.67 10.35
N GLY A 47 11.33 17.31 11.34
CA GLY A 47 11.57 18.11 12.55
C GLY A 47 10.41 18.11 13.54
N VAL A 48 9.48 17.15 13.41
CA VAL A 48 8.29 17.01 14.26
C VAL A 48 8.57 15.95 15.32
N HIS A 49 8.71 16.39 16.57
CA HIS A 49 9.10 15.54 17.71
C HIS A 49 8.05 15.49 18.82
N ASN A 50 6.98 16.29 18.73
CA ASN A 50 5.85 16.28 19.65
C ASN A 50 4.91 15.10 19.33
N LEU A 51 5.47 13.90 19.43
CA LEU A 51 4.79 12.65 19.15
C LEU A 51 4.70 11.76 20.38
N LEU A 52 3.69 10.90 20.41
CA LEU A 52 3.48 9.92 21.46
C LEU A 52 2.80 8.66 20.88
N VAL A 53 3.30 7.48 21.21
CA VAL A 53 2.77 6.20 20.70
C VAL A 53 2.01 5.45 21.79
N GLY A 54 0.76 5.09 21.54
CA GLY A 54 -0.02 4.20 22.40
C GLY A 54 0.26 2.74 22.08
N ALA A 55 0.90 2.01 22.99
CA ALA A 55 1.13 0.58 22.83
C ALA A 55 -0.05 -0.23 23.40
N PHE A 56 -0.58 -1.15 22.60
CA PHE A 56 -1.65 -2.08 23.01
C PHE A 56 -1.14 -3.35 23.72
N ASP A 57 0.17 -3.59 23.65
CA ASP A 57 0.83 -4.72 24.28
C ASP A 57 2.21 -4.34 24.84
N VAL A 58 2.65 -5.08 25.86
CA VAL A 58 3.91 -4.83 26.57
C VAL A 58 5.13 -5.01 25.65
N LYS A 59 5.07 -5.91 24.67
CA LYS A 59 6.19 -6.19 23.78
C LYS A 59 6.50 -4.98 22.89
N LEU A 60 5.47 -4.33 22.35
CA LEU A 60 5.62 -3.07 21.62
C LEU A 60 6.13 -1.96 22.54
N LEU A 61 5.55 -1.83 23.74
CA LEU A 61 5.96 -0.82 24.71
C LEU A 61 7.45 -0.90 25.02
N GLU A 62 7.94 -2.10 25.36
CA GLU A 62 9.35 -2.34 25.65
C GLU A 62 10.23 -2.03 24.45
N ALA A 63 9.84 -2.48 23.26
CA ALA A 63 10.61 -2.26 22.04
C ALA A 63 10.74 -0.78 21.68
N LEU A 64 9.67 0.01 21.84
CA LEU A 64 9.68 1.46 21.58
C LEU A 64 10.47 2.21 22.65
N TYR A 65 10.31 1.84 23.93
CA TYR A 65 11.06 2.43 25.04
C TYR A 65 12.57 2.30 24.82
N TRP A 66 13.05 1.10 24.48
CA TRP A 66 14.48 0.88 24.25
C TRP A 66 15.01 1.56 22.99
N LYS A 67 14.14 1.93 22.06
CA LYS A 67 14.48 2.75 20.88
C LYS A 67 14.40 4.26 21.15
N GLY A 68 14.07 4.68 22.38
CA GLY A 68 13.93 6.09 22.75
C GLY A 68 12.69 6.77 22.16
N ILE A 69 11.69 5.99 21.74
CA ILE A 69 10.45 6.51 21.17
C ILE A 69 9.46 6.76 22.33
N PRO A 70 8.88 7.97 22.45
CA PRO A 70 7.85 8.27 23.44
C PRO A 70 6.67 7.31 23.33
N VAL A 71 6.40 6.56 24.40
CA VAL A 71 5.40 5.50 24.42
C VAL A 71 4.63 5.46 25.75
N PHE A 72 3.36 5.09 25.68
CA PHE A 72 2.51 4.83 26.84
C PHE A 72 1.75 3.51 26.67
N ASP A 73 1.34 2.92 27.79
CA ASP A 73 0.47 1.75 27.83
C ASP A 73 -0.98 2.19 27.71
N VAL A 74 -1.69 1.70 26.69
CA VAL A 74 -3.13 1.91 26.52
C VAL A 74 -3.94 1.05 27.50
N SER A 75 -3.32 0.05 28.12
CA SER A 75 -3.93 -0.89 29.07
C SER A 75 -5.10 -1.70 28.48
N SER A 76 -5.07 -1.97 27.17
CA SER A 76 -6.11 -2.71 26.44
C SER A 76 -5.89 -4.23 26.39
N ASN A 77 -4.69 -4.72 26.77
CA ASN A 77 -4.28 -6.15 26.72
C ASN A 77 -4.64 -6.84 25.39
N MET A 78 -4.39 -6.18 24.25
CA MET A 78 -4.72 -6.74 22.93
C MET A 78 -3.67 -7.75 22.44
N THR A 79 -4.04 -8.55 21.45
CA THR A 79 -3.15 -9.55 20.83
C THR A 79 -1.98 -8.87 20.12
N THR A 80 -0.81 -9.52 20.13
CA THR A 80 0.43 -9.06 19.44
C THR A 80 0.44 -9.34 17.94
N THR A 81 -0.63 -9.94 17.39
CA THR A 81 -0.79 -10.31 15.98
C THR A 81 -1.66 -9.29 15.23
N ASP A 82 -1.48 -9.19 13.91
CA ASP A 82 -2.39 -8.42 13.06
C ASP A 82 -3.82 -9.00 13.16
N VAL A 83 -4.78 -8.10 13.35
CA VAL A 83 -6.20 -8.45 13.54
C VAL A 83 -6.99 -8.46 12.25
N GLY A 84 -6.42 -7.95 11.15
CA GLY A 84 -7.05 -7.89 9.83
C GLY A 84 -8.19 -6.86 9.73
N TRP A 85 -8.32 -6.20 8.58
CA TRP A 85 -9.37 -5.20 8.35
C TRP A 85 -10.78 -5.80 8.41
N GLY A 86 -11.73 -5.07 8.99
CA GLY A 86 -13.15 -5.44 9.06
C GLY A 86 -13.51 -6.58 10.04
N THR A 87 -12.56 -7.10 10.81
CA THR A 87 -12.84 -8.15 11.81
C THR A 87 -13.44 -7.56 13.10
N PRO A 88 -14.12 -8.37 13.95
CA PRO A 88 -14.58 -7.91 15.26
C PRO A 88 -13.45 -7.35 16.15
N LYS A 89 -12.23 -7.87 16.01
CA LYS A 89 -11.05 -7.38 16.73
C LYS A 89 -10.57 -6.03 16.17
N PHE A 90 -10.66 -5.81 14.86
CA PHE A 90 -10.42 -4.50 14.25
C PHE A 90 -11.43 -3.45 14.75
N HIS A 91 -12.72 -3.80 14.87
CA HIS A 91 -13.70 -2.90 15.50
C HIS A 91 -13.34 -2.57 16.96
N LYS A 92 -12.76 -3.53 17.70
CA LYS A 92 -12.25 -3.28 19.05
C LYS A 92 -11.06 -2.31 19.06
N VAL A 93 -10.11 -2.43 18.12
CA VAL A 93 -8.99 -1.47 17.97
C VAL A 93 -9.50 -0.07 17.65
N GLY A 94 -10.46 0.06 16.72
CA GLY A 94 -11.07 1.35 16.38
C GLY A 94 -11.74 2.02 17.58
N ARG A 95 -12.34 1.25 18.49
CA ARG A 95 -12.89 1.78 19.75
C ARG A 95 -11.83 2.33 20.70
N GLU A 96 -10.64 1.73 20.76
CA GLU A 96 -9.54 2.26 21.59
C GLU A 96 -9.13 3.67 21.15
N LYS A 97 -9.15 3.97 19.84
CA LYS A 97 -8.93 5.33 19.30
C LYS A 97 -9.88 6.34 19.95
N VAL A 98 -11.16 6.00 20.03
CA VAL A 98 -12.20 6.89 20.61
C VAL A 98 -12.00 7.06 22.12
N LEU A 99 -11.61 5.99 22.82
CA LEU A 99 -11.26 6.06 24.25
C LEU A 99 -10.04 6.95 24.49
N LEU A 100 -9.01 6.84 23.66
CA LEU A 100 -7.80 7.68 23.74
C LEU A 100 -8.11 9.16 23.51
N ILE A 101 -8.92 9.49 22.49
CA ILE A 101 -9.38 10.86 22.24
C ILE A 101 -10.12 11.41 23.47
N ASN A 102 -11.03 10.62 24.04
CA ASN A 102 -11.76 10.99 25.26
C ASN A 102 -10.86 11.18 26.48
N ALA A 103 -9.74 10.45 26.57
CA ALA A 103 -8.80 10.58 27.67
C ALA A 103 -7.87 11.80 27.52
N ILE A 104 -7.44 12.11 26.28
CA ILE A 104 -6.46 13.16 26.00
C ILE A 104 -7.11 14.54 25.90
N LEU A 105 -8.26 14.69 25.24
CA LEU A 105 -8.89 16.00 25.04
C LEU A 105 -9.14 16.77 26.35
N PRO A 106 -9.58 16.15 27.47
CA PRO A 106 -9.72 16.83 28.75
C PRO A 106 -8.41 17.36 29.35
N PHE A 107 -7.24 16.91 28.88
CA PHE A 107 -5.95 17.45 29.33
C PHE A 107 -5.71 18.88 28.85
N GLY A 108 -6.41 19.33 27.80
CA GLY A 108 -6.37 20.71 27.30
C GLY A 108 -5.37 20.96 26.18
N TYR A 109 -4.88 19.90 25.53
CA TYR A 109 -3.98 19.99 24.37
C TYR A 109 -4.75 19.71 23.07
N GLU A 110 -4.31 20.33 21.97
CA GLU A 110 -4.72 19.92 20.64
C GLU A 110 -4.15 18.53 20.31
N LEU A 111 -4.94 17.71 19.65
CA LEU A 111 -4.60 16.32 19.34
C LEU A 111 -4.68 16.10 17.83
N LEU A 112 -3.55 15.77 17.20
CA LEU A 112 -3.53 15.18 15.86
C LEU A 112 -3.41 13.66 16.02
N MET A 113 -4.51 12.95 15.81
CA MET A 113 -4.55 11.50 15.91
C MET A 113 -4.44 10.90 14.51
N ALA A 114 -3.56 9.91 14.37
CA ALA A 114 -3.29 9.23 13.11
C ALA A 114 -3.18 7.71 13.31
N ASP A 115 -3.81 6.95 12.41
CA ASP A 115 -3.57 5.51 12.27
C ASP A 115 -2.09 5.26 11.89
N THR A 116 -1.56 4.09 12.26
CA THR A 116 -0.14 3.73 12.09
C THR A 116 0.27 3.54 10.64
N ASP A 117 -0.71 3.34 9.75
CA ASP A 117 -0.54 3.15 8.32
C ASP A 117 -0.72 4.45 7.51
N ILE A 118 -0.54 5.58 8.17
CA ILE A 118 -0.34 6.90 7.57
C ILE A 118 1.16 7.19 7.43
N VAL A 119 1.54 7.77 6.30
CA VAL A 119 2.88 8.30 6.06
C VAL A 119 2.82 9.81 5.89
N TRP A 120 3.60 10.53 6.70
CA TRP A 120 3.73 11.99 6.63
C TRP A 120 4.84 12.40 5.67
N LEU A 121 4.51 13.19 4.65
CA LEU A 121 5.45 13.65 3.62
C LEU A 121 5.84 15.12 3.79
N LYS A 122 5.04 15.88 4.56
CA LYS A 122 5.30 17.28 4.92
C LYS A 122 4.83 17.53 6.34
N ASN A 123 5.44 18.50 7.03
CA ASN A 123 5.01 18.86 8.39
C ASN A 123 3.55 19.36 8.35
N PRO A 124 2.60 18.67 9.01
CA PRO A 124 1.18 19.02 8.91
C PRO A 124 0.79 20.23 9.76
N LEU A 125 1.58 20.58 10.79
CA LEU A 125 1.18 21.57 11.79
C LEU A 125 0.97 22.98 11.19
N PRO A 126 1.82 23.50 10.28
CA PRO A 126 1.57 24.78 9.62
C PRO A 126 0.28 24.81 8.80
N TYR A 127 -0.09 23.68 8.18
CA TYR A 127 -1.35 23.60 7.43
C TYR A 127 -2.56 23.67 8.38
N LEU A 128 -2.55 22.89 9.45
CA LEU A 128 -3.65 22.87 10.43
C LEU A 128 -3.82 24.24 11.12
N ALA A 129 -2.73 24.97 11.32
CA ALA A 129 -2.72 26.31 11.92
C ALA A 129 -3.42 27.39 11.06
N ARG A 130 -3.66 27.14 9.76
CA ARG A 130 -4.44 28.04 8.88
C ARG A 130 -5.90 28.17 9.31
N PHE A 131 -6.41 27.22 10.08
CA PHE A 131 -7.81 27.15 10.49
C PHE A 131 -7.95 27.19 12.02
N PRO A 132 -7.56 28.29 12.69
CA PRO A 132 -7.45 28.36 14.15
C PRO A 132 -8.80 28.18 14.89
N SER A 133 -9.89 28.45 14.20
CA SER A 133 -11.27 28.36 14.68
C SER A 133 -11.90 26.97 14.56
N ALA A 134 -11.33 26.06 13.77
CA ALA A 134 -11.89 24.73 13.59
C ALA A 134 -11.88 23.96 14.92
N ASP A 135 -12.96 23.26 15.26
CA ASP A 135 -12.94 22.33 16.39
C ASP A 135 -12.29 21.00 15.97
N VAL A 136 -12.61 20.56 14.76
CA VAL A 136 -12.12 19.31 14.16
C VAL A 136 -11.81 19.50 12.69
N LEU A 137 -10.63 19.04 12.26
CA LEU A 137 -10.28 18.84 10.84
C LEU A 137 -10.09 17.36 10.59
N THR A 138 -10.70 16.80 9.55
CA THR A 138 -10.62 15.36 9.27
C THR A 138 -10.26 15.06 7.82
N SER A 139 -9.53 13.97 7.61
CA SER A 139 -9.38 13.39 6.27
C SER A 139 -10.71 12.80 5.76
N SER A 140 -10.76 12.45 4.47
CA SER A 140 -11.93 11.83 3.86
C SER A 140 -11.56 10.68 2.93
N ASP A 141 -12.52 9.79 2.69
CA ASP A 141 -12.48 8.77 1.65
C ASP A 141 -13.00 9.32 0.31
N GLN A 142 -12.89 10.64 0.10
CA GLN A 142 -13.28 11.33 -1.14
C GLN A 142 -12.34 10.92 -2.28
N LEU A 143 -12.90 10.56 -3.44
CA LEU A 143 -12.13 10.16 -4.62
C LEU A 143 -12.19 11.19 -5.75
N ILE A 144 -13.21 12.06 -5.75
CA ILE A 144 -13.41 13.11 -6.76
C ILE A 144 -12.93 14.42 -6.14
N PRO A 145 -11.94 15.14 -6.71
CA PRO A 145 -11.47 16.39 -6.13
C PRO A 145 -12.60 17.41 -6.12
N THR A 146 -12.90 18.01 -4.96
CA THR A 146 -13.84 19.15 -4.90
C THR A 146 -13.11 20.49 -5.02
N VAL A 147 -11.80 20.49 -4.80
CA VAL A 147 -10.87 21.60 -4.99
C VAL A 147 -9.65 21.17 -5.80
N THR A 148 -8.99 22.12 -6.44
CA THR A 148 -7.77 21.88 -7.25
C THR A 148 -6.52 22.52 -6.64
N ASP A 149 -6.67 23.21 -5.51
CA ASP A 149 -5.62 23.84 -4.73
C ASP A 149 -5.47 23.15 -3.35
N ASP A 150 -4.92 23.87 -2.38
CA ASP A 150 -4.73 23.38 -1.00
C ASP A 150 -5.79 23.91 -0.01
N SER A 151 -6.95 24.35 -0.50
CA SER A 151 -8.10 24.71 0.33
C SER A 151 -8.74 23.46 0.98
N LEU A 152 -9.56 23.65 2.01
CA LEU A 152 -10.44 22.56 2.50
C LEU A 152 -11.40 22.12 1.40
N GLU A 153 -11.87 20.86 1.45
CA GLU A 153 -12.87 20.39 0.50
C GLU A 153 -14.15 21.25 0.58
N VAL A 154 -14.80 21.45 -0.57
CA VAL A 154 -16.14 21.99 -0.67
C VAL A 154 -17.11 20.96 -0.10
N TRP A 155 -17.46 21.13 1.18
CA TRP A 155 -18.22 20.14 1.95
C TRP A 155 -19.54 19.70 1.31
N GLN A 156 -20.19 20.56 0.51
CA GLN A 156 -21.42 20.25 -0.21
C GLN A 156 -21.21 19.20 -1.32
N GLN A 157 -19.98 19.09 -1.84
CA GLN A 157 -19.60 18.18 -2.93
C GLN A 157 -18.94 16.90 -2.41
N VAL A 158 -18.63 16.82 -1.11
CA VAL A 158 -18.03 15.63 -0.51
C VAL A 158 -19.07 14.52 -0.41
N SER A 159 -18.83 13.46 -1.19
CA SER A 159 -19.66 12.25 -1.25
C SER A 159 -19.04 11.07 -0.50
N GLY A 160 -17.72 11.11 -0.27
CA GLY A 160 -17.00 10.13 0.53
C GLY A 160 -17.32 10.22 2.03
N ALA A 161 -17.00 9.14 2.75
CA ALA A 161 -17.05 9.16 4.21
C ALA A 161 -15.97 10.08 4.78
N PHE A 162 -16.26 10.72 5.91
CA PHE A 162 -15.23 11.36 6.72
C PHE A 162 -14.37 10.26 7.32
N ASN A 163 -13.11 10.19 6.88
CA ASN A 163 -12.18 9.14 7.26
C ASN A 163 -11.57 9.51 8.61
N ILE A 164 -11.69 8.60 9.57
CA ILE A 164 -11.24 8.79 10.96
C ILE A 164 -9.82 8.26 11.19
N GLY A 165 -9.07 7.96 10.13
CA GLY A 165 -7.68 7.55 10.22
C GLY A 165 -6.76 8.72 10.50
N MET A 166 -7.13 9.94 10.08
CA MET A 166 -6.38 11.16 10.34
C MET A 166 -7.32 12.31 10.67
N PHE A 167 -7.23 12.83 11.90
CA PHE A 167 -7.96 14.01 12.28
C PHE A 167 -7.26 14.83 13.36
N HIS A 168 -7.45 16.13 13.30
CA HIS A 168 -7.01 17.09 14.29
C HIS A 168 -8.20 17.53 15.13
N TRP A 169 -8.00 17.61 16.44
CA TRP A 169 -8.99 17.99 17.42
C TRP A 169 -8.46 19.12 18.29
N ARG A 170 -9.26 20.19 18.44
CA ARG A 170 -9.04 21.18 19.49
C ARG A 170 -9.84 20.81 20.73
N PRO A 171 -9.32 21.08 21.94
CA PRO A 171 -9.99 20.69 23.19
C PRO A 171 -11.11 21.68 23.57
N THR A 172 -11.98 22.03 22.63
CA THR A 172 -13.16 22.88 22.87
C THR A 172 -14.28 22.08 23.53
N ASP A 173 -15.25 22.77 24.11
CA ASP A 173 -16.36 22.10 24.79
C ASP A 173 -17.23 21.32 23.80
N SER A 174 -17.42 21.84 22.59
CA SER A 174 -18.11 21.14 21.50
C SER A 174 -17.38 19.86 21.07
N ALA A 175 -16.05 19.93 20.89
CA ALA A 175 -15.23 18.78 20.54
C ALA A 175 -15.24 17.69 21.64
N LYS A 176 -15.09 18.09 22.91
CA LYS A 176 -15.19 17.17 24.06
C LYS A 176 -16.57 16.51 24.15
N LYS A 177 -17.64 17.27 23.87
CA LYS A 177 -19.00 16.74 23.85
C LYS A 177 -19.20 15.73 22.74
N LEU A 178 -18.74 16.03 21.52
CA LEU A 178 -18.75 15.08 20.40
C LEU A 178 -17.99 13.80 20.76
N ALA A 179 -16.76 13.92 21.26
CA ALA A 179 -15.94 12.77 21.63
C ALA A 179 -16.66 11.90 22.68
N LYS A 180 -17.30 12.52 23.68
CA LYS A 180 -18.07 11.81 24.70
C LYS A 180 -19.28 11.09 24.10
N GLU A 181 -20.10 11.76 23.29
CA GLU A 181 -21.28 11.14 22.65
C GLU A 181 -20.87 10.00 21.70
N TRP A 182 -19.77 10.16 20.98
CA TRP A 182 -19.22 9.11 20.11
C TRP A 182 -18.78 7.89 20.92
N LYS A 183 -18.06 8.09 22.03
CA LYS A 183 -17.70 6.99 22.93
C LYS A 183 -18.94 6.29 23.51
N ASP A 184 -19.87 7.07 24.05
CA ASP A 184 -21.07 6.53 24.71
C ASP A 184 -21.93 5.73 23.69
N MET A 185 -22.00 6.18 22.44
CA MET A 185 -22.62 5.45 21.32
C MET A 185 -21.95 4.10 21.06
N LEU A 186 -20.62 4.07 20.93
CA LEU A 186 -19.88 2.85 20.61
C LEU A 186 -19.84 1.85 21.76
N LEU A 187 -19.89 2.32 23.02
CA LEU A 187 -19.99 1.45 24.19
C LEU A 187 -21.39 0.84 24.35
N LYS A 188 -22.43 1.51 23.83
CA LYS A 188 -23.81 1.04 23.92
C LYS A 188 -24.13 -0.04 22.88
N ASP A 189 -23.49 0.01 21.71
CA ASP A 189 -23.72 -0.98 20.64
C ASP A 189 -22.41 -1.40 19.97
N GLU A 190 -22.01 -2.65 20.23
CA GLU A 190 -20.80 -3.25 19.66
C GLU A 190 -20.88 -3.52 18.15
N LYS A 191 -22.04 -3.34 17.50
CA LYS A 191 -22.19 -3.49 16.05
C LYS A 191 -21.89 -2.20 15.28
N ILE A 192 -21.93 -1.04 15.95
CA ILE A 192 -21.63 0.23 15.31
C ILE A 192 -20.13 0.29 15.02
N TRP A 193 -19.80 0.47 13.74
CA TRP A 193 -18.44 0.76 13.30
C TRP A 193 -18.09 2.21 13.66
N ASP A 194 -16.89 2.43 14.22
CA ASP A 194 -16.44 3.73 14.74
C ASP A 194 -16.50 4.84 13.69
N GLN A 195 -16.07 4.57 12.45
CA GLN A 195 -16.17 5.54 11.35
C GLN A 195 -17.61 5.93 11.03
N ASN A 196 -18.52 4.96 10.96
CA ASN A 196 -19.94 5.22 10.68
C ASN A 196 -20.57 6.03 11.82
N GLY A 197 -20.34 5.64 13.07
CA GLY A 197 -20.84 6.39 14.23
C GLY A 197 -20.34 7.84 14.27
N PHE A 198 -19.08 8.08 13.90
CA PHE A 198 -18.55 9.44 13.76
C PHE A 198 -19.27 10.24 12.66
N ASN A 199 -19.44 9.64 11.48
CA ASN A 199 -20.11 10.28 10.35
C ASN A 199 -21.58 10.61 10.67
N ASP A 200 -22.30 9.70 11.33
CA ASP A 200 -23.69 9.90 11.75
C ASP A 200 -23.82 11.09 12.72
N LEU A 201 -22.90 11.20 13.68
CA LEU A 201 -22.88 12.32 14.64
C LEU A 201 -22.54 13.65 13.96
N ILE A 202 -21.51 13.69 13.11
CA ILE A 202 -21.11 14.91 12.40
C ILE A 202 -22.24 15.41 11.51
N ARG A 203 -22.93 14.50 10.81
CA ARG A 203 -24.00 14.84 9.87
C ARG A 203 -25.32 15.20 10.54
N ARG A 204 -25.45 15.04 11.87
CA ARG A 204 -26.61 15.48 12.65
C ARG A 204 -26.70 17.01 12.61
N ALA A 205 -27.56 17.53 11.74
CA ALA A 205 -27.68 18.96 11.39
C ALA A 205 -26.36 19.58 10.89
N PHE A 206 -26.00 19.23 9.65
CA PHE A 206 -24.83 19.72 8.94
C PHE A 206 -25.14 20.99 8.13
N GLY A 207 -24.26 21.99 8.22
CA GLY A 207 -24.46 23.32 7.67
C GLY A 207 -25.15 24.29 8.66
N PRO A 208 -25.13 25.61 8.37
CA PRO A 208 -24.54 26.26 7.19
C PRO A 208 -23.00 26.36 7.28
N SER A 209 -22.39 26.98 6.27
CA SER A 209 -20.98 27.39 6.34
C SER A 209 -20.73 28.31 7.52
N VAL A 210 -19.52 28.28 8.08
CA VAL A 210 -19.09 29.24 9.09
C VAL A 210 -18.76 30.56 8.38
N GLU A 211 -19.39 31.65 8.79
CA GLU A 211 -19.20 32.97 8.15
C GLU A 211 -17.73 33.41 8.24
N GLU A 212 -17.22 34.01 7.16
CA GLU A 212 -15.84 34.51 7.02
C GLU A 212 -14.72 33.45 7.14
N GLU A 213 -15.07 32.17 7.33
CA GLU A 213 -14.13 31.06 7.49
C GLU A 213 -14.22 30.09 6.30
N ASN A 214 -13.44 30.37 5.25
CA ASN A 214 -13.48 29.60 4.00
C ASN A 214 -13.28 28.10 4.23
N GLY A 215 -14.26 27.31 3.80
CA GLY A 215 -14.23 25.84 3.84
C GLY A 215 -14.66 25.20 5.15
N LEU A 216 -14.96 25.98 6.20
CA LEU A 216 -15.49 25.46 7.46
C LEU A 216 -17.02 25.44 7.47
N VAL A 217 -17.57 24.45 8.16
CA VAL A 217 -19.02 24.18 8.23
C VAL A 217 -19.45 23.86 9.66
N TYR A 218 -20.64 24.29 10.04
CA TYR A 218 -21.25 23.88 11.29
C TYR A 218 -21.72 22.41 11.22
N ALA A 219 -21.34 21.61 12.20
CA ALA A 219 -21.67 20.20 12.31
C ALA A 219 -22.13 19.86 13.73
N PHE A 220 -22.59 18.63 13.95
CA PHE A 220 -22.96 18.10 15.26
C PHE A 220 -23.92 19.05 16.02
N ASP A 221 -25.17 19.09 15.56
CA ASP A 221 -26.23 20.00 16.02
C ASP A 221 -25.89 21.49 15.85
N ARG A 222 -25.09 21.83 14.84
CA ARG A 222 -24.52 23.16 14.59
C ARG A 222 -23.68 23.72 15.74
N ARG A 223 -23.07 22.85 16.55
CA ARG A 223 -22.25 23.26 17.70
C ARG A 223 -20.75 23.17 17.43
N LEU A 224 -20.36 22.44 16.39
CA LEU A 224 -18.98 22.15 16.06
C LEU A 224 -18.59 22.84 14.75
N LYS A 225 -17.46 23.54 14.72
CA LYS A 225 -16.82 24.02 13.49
C LYS A 225 -15.97 22.90 12.91
N PHE A 226 -16.33 22.42 11.73
CA PHE A 226 -15.75 21.24 11.12
C PHE A 226 -15.14 21.58 9.77
N GLY A 227 -14.00 20.98 9.46
CA GLY A 227 -13.35 21.10 8.15
C GLY A 227 -12.90 19.75 7.62
N ILE A 228 -12.90 19.64 6.29
CA ILE A 228 -12.54 18.41 5.58
C ILE A 228 -11.24 18.67 4.83
N LEU A 229 -10.20 17.92 5.18
CA LEU A 229 -8.90 18.03 4.55
C LEU A 229 -8.98 17.55 3.09
N PRO A 230 -8.37 18.28 2.13
CA PRO A 230 -8.43 17.96 0.71
C PRO A 230 -7.72 16.64 0.40
N ALA A 231 -8.42 15.73 -0.27
CA ALA A 231 -7.94 14.41 -0.66
C ALA A 231 -6.77 14.47 -1.67
N SER A 232 -6.56 15.62 -2.30
CA SER A 232 -5.44 15.87 -3.21
C SER A 232 -4.08 15.96 -2.50
N ILE A 233 -4.05 16.31 -1.21
CA ILE A 233 -2.80 16.46 -0.42
C ILE A 233 -2.83 15.74 0.93
N PHE A 234 -4.00 15.37 1.43
CA PHE A 234 -4.18 14.42 2.54
C PHE A 234 -4.77 13.14 1.96
N CYS A 235 -3.92 12.43 1.22
CA CYS A 235 -4.36 11.45 0.25
C CYS A 235 -4.79 10.13 0.91
N SER A 236 -5.87 9.56 0.39
CA SER A 236 -6.13 8.13 0.48
C SER A 236 -5.19 7.34 -0.44
N GLY A 237 -5.18 6.02 -0.31
CA GLY A 237 -4.38 5.18 -1.20
C GLY A 237 -4.81 5.24 -2.65
N HIS A 238 -6.11 5.37 -2.91
CA HIS A 238 -6.61 5.50 -4.28
C HIS A 238 -6.15 6.82 -4.91
N THR A 239 -6.32 7.94 -4.20
CA THR A 239 -5.95 9.27 -4.69
C THR A 239 -4.44 9.44 -4.86
N TYR A 240 -3.62 8.78 -4.03
CA TYR A 240 -2.16 8.80 -4.14
C TYR A 240 -1.60 7.80 -5.17
N PHE A 241 -1.92 6.51 -5.04
CA PHE A 241 -1.27 5.44 -5.81
C PHE A 241 -1.93 5.14 -7.16
N VAL A 242 -3.24 5.36 -7.29
CA VAL A 242 -4.00 5.04 -8.52
C VAL A 242 -4.20 6.29 -9.36
N GLN A 243 -4.76 7.34 -8.76
CA GLN A 243 -5.01 8.60 -9.47
C GLN A 243 -3.74 9.45 -9.61
N MET A 244 -2.79 9.33 -8.67
CA MET A 244 -1.66 10.26 -8.56
C MET A 244 -2.13 11.73 -8.59
N MET A 245 -3.23 12.01 -7.86
CA MET A 245 -3.97 13.28 -7.94
C MET A 245 -3.05 14.49 -7.70
N HIS A 246 -2.18 14.39 -6.70
CA HIS A 246 -1.21 15.44 -6.37
C HIS A 246 -0.27 15.76 -7.55
N GLN A 247 0.17 14.77 -8.35
CA GLN A 247 1.01 15.01 -9.52
C GLN A 247 0.24 15.73 -10.62
N GLN A 248 -1.02 15.34 -10.83
CA GLN A 248 -1.87 15.93 -11.86
C GLN A 248 -2.22 17.38 -11.55
N LEU A 249 -2.45 17.68 -10.27
CA LEU A 249 -2.74 19.03 -9.77
C LEU A 249 -1.48 19.84 -9.43
N ARG A 250 -0.28 19.25 -9.53
CA ARG A 250 1.01 19.86 -9.18
C ARG A 250 1.06 20.34 -7.72
N LEU A 251 0.50 19.54 -6.82
CA LEU A 251 0.48 19.78 -5.38
C LEU A 251 1.49 18.87 -4.66
N GLU A 252 1.92 19.34 -3.49
CA GLU A 252 2.75 18.56 -2.57
C GLU A 252 1.88 17.91 -1.48
N PRO A 253 1.82 16.58 -1.40
CA PRO A 253 1.04 15.89 -0.39
C PRO A 253 1.66 16.07 1.02
N TYR A 254 0.80 16.24 2.01
CA TYR A 254 1.16 16.23 3.44
C TYR A 254 1.17 14.82 4.02
N ALA A 255 0.21 14.00 3.61
CA ALA A 255 0.07 12.66 4.15
C ALA A 255 -0.52 11.69 3.12
N VAL A 256 -0.20 10.41 3.32
CA VAL A 256 -0.79 9.30 2.57
C VAL A 256 -1.30 8.28 3.56
N HIS A 257 -2.60 8.03 3.57
CA HIS A 257 -3.23 6.98 4.34
C HIS A 257 -3.39 5.74 3.45
N THR A 258 -2.92 4.58 3.90
CA THR A 258 -3.11 3.34 3.14
C THR A 258 -4.52 2.75 3.29
N THR A 259 -5.53 3.53 2.87
CA THR A 259 -6.90 3.09 2.55
C THR A 259 -7.07 2.84 1.05
N PHE A 260 -8.02 1.97 0.67
CA PHE A 260 -8.20 1.51 -0.71
C PHE A 260 -7.04 0.63 -1.25
N GLN A 261 -6.43 -0.22 -0.41
CA GLN A 261 -5.42 -1.21 -0.80
C GLN A 261 -5.92 -2.64 -0.64
N TYR A 262 -5.35 -3.54 -1.44
CA TYR A 262 -5.58 -4.97 -1.37
C TYR A 262 -4.44 -5.66 -0.62
N GLY A 263 -4.61 -6.94 -0.25
CA GLY A 263 -3.54 -7.73 0.37
C GLY A 263 -3.26 -7.42 1.84
N GLY A 264 -4.15 -6.72 2.54
CA GLY A 264 -4.01 -6.43 3.97
C GLY A 264 -2.74 -5.64 4.30
N THR A 265 -2.16 -5.88 5.47
CA THR A 265 -0.94 -5.19 5.95
C THR A 265 0.24 -5.38 5.00
N GLU A 266 0.37 -6.57 4.41
CA GLU A 266 1.43 -6.87 3.44
C GLU A 266 1.29 -6.04 2.15
N GLY A 267 0.07 -5.90 1.64
CA GLY A 267 -0.20 -5.06 0.47
C GLY A 267 -0.06 -3.57 0.76
N LYS A 268 -0.44 -3.09 1.96
CA LYS A 268 -0.16 -1.72 2.42
C LYS A 268 1.35 -1.44 2.43
N ARG A 269 2.14 -2.34 3.00
CA ARG A 269 3.61 -2.22 3.04
C ARG A 269 4.20 -2.17 1.64
N HIS A 270 3.77 -3.09 0.77
CA HIS A 270 4.19 -3.12 -0.63
C HIS A 270 3.87 -1.81 -1.35
N ARG A 271 2.67 -1.25 -1.15
CA ARG A 271 2.26 0.02 -1.77
C ARG A 271 3.15 1.19 -1.37
N LEU A 272 3.51 1.26 -0.09
CA LEU A 272 4.44 2.28 0.41
C LEU A 272 5.87 2.08 -0.13
N ARG A 273 6.30 0.83 -0.32
CA ARG A 273 7.59 0.51 -0.95
C ARG A 273 7.60 0.84 -2.45
N GLU A 274 6.50 0.60 -3.17
CA GLU A 274 6.35 0.98 -4.59
C GLU A 274 6.53 2.49 -4.76
N ALA A 275 5.98 3.28 -3.83
CA ALA A 275 6.19 4.73 -3.80
C ALA A 275 7.52 5.17 -3.16
N MET A 276 8.36 4.24 -2.69
CA MET A 276 9.64 4.51 -2.01
C MET A 276 9.53 5.36 -0.73
N ILE A 277 8.38 5.27 -0.05
CA ILE A 277 8.09 6.01 1.20
C ILE A 277 7.96 5.08 2.42
N PHE A 278 8.43 3.83 2.30
CA PHE A 278 8.59 2.90 3.42
C PHE A 278 10.06 2.73 3.79
N HIS A 279 10.36 2.77 5.08
CA HIS A 279 11.70 2.58 5.61
C HIS A 279 11.98 1.10 5.92
N ASP A 280 12.75 0.47 5.05
CA ASP A 280 13.24 -0.90 5.24
C ASP A 280 14.66 -0.93 5.83
N PRO A 281 15.03 -2.03 6.52
CA PRO A 281 16.38 -2.21 7.02
C PRO A 281 17.37 -2.50 5.88
N PRO A 282 18.68 -2.28 6.07
CA PRO A 282 19.69 -2.41 5.00
C PRO A 282 19.68 -3.76 4.28
N GLU A 283 19.38 -4.84 4.98
CA GLU A 283 19.35 -6.22 4.45
C GLU A 283 18.27 -6.38 3.36
N TYR A 284 17.22 -5.55 3.38
CA TYR A 284 16.20 -5.54 2.34
C TYR A 284 16.77 -5.16 0.97
N TYR A 285 17.81 -4.31 0.96
CA TYR A 285 18.44 -3.73 -0.23
C TYR A 285 19.68 -4.50 -0.72
N ASP A 286 20.16 -5.51 0.02
CA ASP A 286 21.30 -6.34 -0.36
C ASP A 286 21.01 -7.83 -0.12
N SER A 287 20.17 -8.40 -1.01
CA SER A 287 19.82 -9.82 -0.96
C SER A 287 21.06 -10.70 -1.22
N LEU A 288 21.20 -11.79 -0.45
CA LEU A 288 22.34 -12.72 -0.56
C LEU A 288 22.48 -13.31 -1.96
N GLY A 289 21.36 -13.72 -2.58
CA GLY A 289 21.33 -14.24 -3.94
C GLY A 289 21.41 -13.15 -5.02
N GLY A 290 21.30 -11.88 -4.64
CA GLY A 290 21.17 -10.74 -5.55
C GLY A 290 19.82 -10.70 -6.28
N PHE A 291 19.73 -9.83 -7.27
CA PHE A 291 18.49 -9.44 -7.93
C PHE A 291 18.47 -9.85 -9.41
N LEU A 292 17.28 -10.24 -9.88
CA LEU A 292 16.95 -10.38 -11.29
C LEU A 292 16.01 -9.23 -11.66
N SER A 293 16.27 -8.55 -12.75
CA SER A 293 15.37 -7.55 -13.32
C SER A 293 15.33 -7.69 -14.84
N TYR A 294 14.33 -7.09 -15.47
CA TYR A 294 14.27 -7.04 -16.93
C TYR A 294 13.58 -5.77 -17.40
N LYS A 295 13.85 -5.38 -18.64
CA LYS A 295 13.10 -4.32 -19.31
C LYS A 295 11.80 -4.90 -19.87
N PRO A 296 10.62 -4.51 -19.34
CA PRO A 296 9.35 -4.96 -19.91
C PRO A 296 9.19 -4.39 -21.32
N SER A 297 8.67 -5.21 -22.22
CA SER A 297 8.22 -4.78 -23.53
C SER A 297 6.70 -4.81 -23.54
N ILE A 298 6.05 -3.75 -24.00
CA ILE A 298 4.60 -3.74 -24.25
C ILE A 298 4.38 -3.05 -25.61
N PRO A 299 3.76 -3.74 -26.59
CA PRO A 299 3.35 -3.11 -27.84
C PRO A 299 2.49 -1.87 -27.60
N LYS A 300 2.73 -0.79 -28.35
CA LYS A 300 2.04 0.50 -28.12
C LYS A 300 0.54 0.40 -28.36
N ASP A 301 0.13 -0.40 -29.34
CA ASP A 301 -1.26 -0.73 -29.66
C ASP A 301 -1.99 -1.37 -28.47
N LEU A 302 -1.33 -2.27 -27.73
CA LEU A 302 -1.91 -2.86 -26.52
C LEU A 302 -2.09 -1.85 -25.38
N LEU A 303 -1.36 -0.73 -25.38
CA LEU A 303 -1.51 0.33 -24.38
C LEU A 303 -2.50 1.42 -24.80
N LEU A 304 -2.44 1.87 -26.05
CA LEU A 304 -3.04 3.13 -26.50
C LEU A 304 -4.22 2.95 -27.44
N ASP A 305 -4.31 1.84 -28.16
CA ASP A 305 -5.34 1.68 -29.19
C ASP A 305 -6.63 1.09 -28.60
N GLY A 306 -7.76 1.44 -29.22
CA GLY A 306 -9.07 0.88 -28.93
C GLY A 306 -9.69 1.30 -27.58
N ASN A 307 -10.94 0.88 -27.37
CA ASN A 307 -11.69 1.17 -26.15
C ASN A 307 -11.11 0.41 -24.94
N HIS A 308 -11.14 1.04 -23.76
CA HIS A 308 -10.80 0.39 -22.50
C HIS A 308 -11.95 -0.49 -22.01
N THR A 309 -12.00 -1.73 -22.49
CA THR A 309 -12.95 -2.78 -22.07
C THR A 309 -12.28 -3.85 -21.21
N ILE A 310 -13.08 -4.74 -20.61
CA ILE A 310 -12.59 -5.92 -19.88
C ILE A 310 -11.67 -6.76 -20.77
N GLU A 311 -12.05 -7.00 -22.03
CA GLU A 311 -11.24 -7.76 -22.98
C GLU A 311 -9.89 -7.09 -23.19
N SER A 312 -9.88 -5.79 -23.52
CA SER A 312 -8.63 -5.04 -23.75
C SER A 312 -7.73 -5.01 -22.51
N HIS A 313 -8.32 -4.93 -21.31
CA HIS A 313 -7.61 -4.95 -20.03
C HIS A 313 -6.91 -6.28 -19.84
N PHE A 314 -7.65 -7.39 -19.96
CA PHE A 314 -7.07 -8.71 -19.79
C PHE A 314 -6.08 -9.04 -20.90
N THR A 315 -6.28 -8.60 -22.14
CA THR A 315 -5.25 -8.73 -23.20
C THR A 315 -3.93 -8.06 -22.79
N LEU A 316 -3.99 -6.82 -22.27
CA LEU A 316 -2.81 -6.09 -21.80
C LEU A 316 -2.14 -6.77 -20.59
N ILE A 317 -2.91 -7.19 -19.58
CA ILE A 317 -2.38 -7.84 -18.38
C ILE A 317 -1.80 -9.22 -18.72
N ASN A 318 -2.50 -10.01 -19.54
CA ASN A 318 -2.06 -11.33 -20.01
C ASN A 318 -0.71 -11.26 -20.73
N TYR A 319 -0.49 -10.23 -21.54
CA TYR A 319 0.78 -9.99 -22.21
C TYR A 319 1.93 -9.73 -21.22
N GLN A 320 1.69 -8.93 -20.18
CA GLN A 320 2.67 -8.63 -19.14
C GLN A 320 2.90 -9.84 -18.21
N MET A 321 1.84 -10.54 -17.81
CA MET A 321 1.92 -11.74 -16.95
C MET A 321 2.76 -12.84 -17.59
N LYS A 322 2.71 -13.02 -18.91
CA LYS A 322 3.57 -13.99 -19.60
C LYS A 322 5.05 -13.69 -19.42
N GLN A 323 5.45 -12.42 -19.50
CA GLN A 323 6.82 -12.00 -19.24
C GLN A 323 7.21 -12.21 -17.77
N ILE A 324 6.32 -11.85 -16.84
CA ILE A 324 6.54 -12.02 -15.40
C ILE A 324 6.67 -13.50 -15.03
N ARG A 325 5.85 -14.38 -15.62
CA ARG A 325 5.94 -15.84 -15.43
C ARG A 325 7.32 -16.37 -15.82
N THR A 326 7.85 -15.93 -16.96
CA THR A 326 9.21 -16.31 -17.40
C THR A 326 10.28 -15.74 -16.46
N ALA A 327 10.14 -14.49 -16.02
CA ALA A 327 11.06 -13.87 -15.07
C ALA A 327 11.07 -14.58 -13.71
N LEU A 328 9.89 -14.95 -13.18
CA LEU A 328 9.75 -15.74 -11.95
C LEU A 328 10.38 -17.13 -12.08
N ALA A 329 10.24 -17.78 -13.25
CA ALA A 329 10.87 -19.07 -13.50
C ALA A 329 12.40 -18.97 -13.47
N ILE A 330 12.98 -17.95 -14.11
CA ILE A 330 14.42 -17.70 -14.11
C ILE A 330 14.91 -17.29 -12.71
N ALA A 331 14.16 -16.44 -12.00
CA ALA A 331 14.47 -16.05 -10.62
C ALA A 331 14.53 -17.27 -9.69
N SER A 332 13.54 -18.16 -9.79
CA SER A 332 13.54 -19.44 -9.08
C SER A 332 14.72 -20.33 -9.49
N LEU A 333 15.05 -20.41 -10.78
CA LEU A 333 16.15 -21.24 -11.25
C LEU A 333 17.51 -20.78 -10.73
N LEU A 334 17.73 -19.46 -10.70
CA LEU A 334 18.98 -18.83 -10.31
C LEU A 334 19.06 -18.47 -8.81
N ASN A 335 18.00 -18.75 -8.04
CA ASN A 335 17.86 -18.35 -6.64
C ASN A 335 18.07 -16.84 -6.41
N ARG A 336 17.39 -16.03 -7.24
CA ARG A 336 17.51 -14.57 -7.27
C ARG A 336 16.19 -13.93 -6.84
N THR A 337 16.25 -12.79 -6.18
CA THR A 337 15.07 -11.98 -5.88
C THR A 337 14.61 -11.25 -7.15
N LEU A 338 13.36 -11.43 -7.57
CA LEU A 338 12.83 -10.74 -8.75
C LEU A 338 12.44 -9.29 -8.43
N VAL A 339 13.03 -8.32 -9.11
CA VAL A 339 12.46 -6.97 -9.18
C VAL A 339 11.30 -7.02 -10.17
N MET A 340 10.08 -6.88 -9.66
CA MET A 340 8.87 -6.90 -10.48
C MET A 340 8.88 -5.73 -11.49
N PRO A 341 8.35 -5.90 -12.71
CA PRO A 341 8.25 -4.78 -13.65
C PRO A 341 7.14 -3.81 -13.23
N PRO A 342 7.15 -2.56 -13.73
CA PRO A 342 5.95 -1.72 -13.70
C PRO A 342 4.80 -2.41 -14.44
N LEU A 343 3.59 -2.34 -13.87
CA LEU A 343 2.39 -2.94 -14.43
C LEU A 343 1.45 -1.87 -14.99
N TRP A 344 0.98 -2.06 -16.22
CA TRP A 344 0.02 -1.16 -16.86
C TRP A 344 -1.37 -1.79 -16.86
N CYS A 345 -2.35 -1.07 -16.34
CA CYS A 345 -3.76 -1.48 -16.36
C CYS A 345 -4.59 -0.50 -17.19
N ARG A 346 -5.61 -1.05 -17.87
CA ARG A 346 -6.65 -0.24 -18.54
C ARG A 346 -7.85 0.05 -17.66
N LEU A 347 -8.05 -0.70 -16.58
CA LEU A 347 -9.21 -0.60 -15.70
C LEU A 347 -8.71 -0.61 -14.26
N ASP A 348 -9.40 0.15 -13.42
CA ASP A 348 -9.23 0.14 -11.98
C ASP A 348 -9.70 -1.18 -11.38
N ARG A 349 -9.36 -1.41 -10.11
CA ARG A 349 -9.91 -2.52 -9.31
C ARG A 349 -10.62 -1.92 -8.11
N LEU A 350 -11.81 -2.44 -7.80
CA LEU A 350 -12.62 -2.07 -6.64
C LEU A 350 -13.20 -3.32 -5.97
N TRP A 351 -14.00 -3.14 -4.91
CA TRP A 351 -14.67 -4.23 -4.18
C TRP A 351 -16.11 -4.50 -4.65
N TYR A 352 -16.57 -3.77 -5.66
CA TYR A 352 -17.94 -3.78 -6.15
C TYR A 352 -17.98 -3.54 -7.66
N GLY A 353 -19.12 -3.79 -8.30
CA GLY A 353 -19.30 -3.60 -9.74
C GLY A 353 -19.07 -2.16 -10.18
N HIS A 354 -18.23 -1.92 -11.19
CA HIS A 354 -17.87 -0.58 -11.65
C HIS A 354 -17.60 -0.53 -13.17
N PRO A 355 -17.68 0.66 -13.81
CA PRO A 355 -17.55 0.78 -15.26
C PRO A 355 -16.07 0.80 -15.75
N GLY A 356 -15.17 0.15 -15.02
CA GLY A 356 -13.73 0.17 -15.30
C GLY A 356 -12.97 1.27 -14.56
N VAL A 357 -13.41 2.53 -14.64
CA VAL A 357 -12.89 3.66 -13.85
C VAL A 357 -14.06 4.42 -13.25
N LEU A 358 -13.93 4.89 -12.00
CA LEU A 358 -15.00 5.62 -11.34
C LEU A 358 -15.26 6.97 -12.01
N PRO A 359 -16.52 7.28 -12.40
CA PRO A 359 -16.87 8.58 -12.97
C PRO A 359 -16.47 9.74 -12.04
N GLY A 360 -15.91 10.80 -12.62
CA GLY A 360 -15.46 12.00 -11.90
C GLY A 360 -14.08 11.90 -11.26
N THR A 361 -13.49 10.71 -11.13
CA THR A 361 -12.11 10.57 -10.65
C THR A 361 -11.09 11.06 -11.69
N MET A 362 -9.87 11.34 -11.25
CA MET A 362 -8.76 11.71 -12.12
C MET A 362 -7.96 10.49 -12.63
N THR A 363 -8.47 9.26 -12.48
CA THR A 363 -7.77 8.06 -12.94
C THR A 363 -7.56 8.09 -14.45
N ARG A 364 -6.30 8.05 -14.89
CA ARG A 364 -5.93 7.99 -16.32
C ARG A 364 -6.11 6.56 -16.84
N GLN A 365 -6.35 6.41 -18.14
CA GLN A 365 -6.34 5.10 -18.81
C GLN A 365 -5.41 5.16 -20.04
N PRO A 366 -4.47 4.21 -20.21
CA PRO A 366 -4.02 3.27 -19.17
C PRO A 366 -3.28 4.02 -18.04
N PHE A 367 -3.10 3.36 -16.90
CA PHE A 367 -2.31 3.87 -15.78
C PHE A 367 -1.32 2.81 -15.29
N LEU A 368 -0.27 3.27 -14.62
CA LEU A 368 0.62 2.41 -13.87
C LEU A 368 -0.15 1.90 -12.66
N CYS A 369 -0.63 0.65 -12.74
CA CYS A 369 -1.41 0.07 -11.66
C CYS A 369 -0.51 -0.56 -10.60
N PRO A 370 -0.87 -0.38 -9.33
CA PRO A 370 -0.18 -1.06 -8.23
C PRO A 370 -0.27 -2.58 -8.35
N MET A 371 0.78 -3.28 -7.93
CA MET A 371 0.92 -4.71 -8.19
C MET A 371 -0.21 -5.56 -7.62
N ASP A 372 -0.76 -5.15 -6.48
CA ASP A 372 -1.87 -5.82 -5.80
C ASP A 372 -3.22 -5.67 -6.53
N HIS A 373 -3.29 -4.93 -7.64
CA HIS A 373 -4.44 -4.94 -8.55
C HIS A 373 -4.51 -6.26 -9.33
N VAL A 374 -3.36 -6.90 -9.60
CA VAL A 374 -3.26 -8.13 -10.43
C VAL A 374 -2.80 -9.32 -9.61
N PHE A 375 -1.82 -9.12 -8.73
CA PHE A 375 -1.20 -10.18 -7.93
C PHE A 375 -1.73 -10.19 -6.49
N ASP A 376 -1.81 -11.37 -5.89
CA ASP A 376 -2.12 -11.56 -4.49
C ASP A 376 -0.82 -11.45 -3.66
N VAL A 377 -0.44 -10.20 -3.37
CA VAL A 377 0.79 -9.86 -2.61
C VAL A 377 0.86 -10.60 -1.27
N TYR A 378 -0.27 -10.76 -0.59
CA TYR A 378 -0.32 -11.49 0.68
C TYR A 378 0.08 -12.96 0.49
N ILE A 379 -0.49 -13.65 -0.50
CA ILE A 379 -0.13 -15.04 -0.80
C ILE A 379 1.33 -15.17 -1.25
N MET A 380 1.82 -14.22 -2.04
CA MET A 380 3.22 -14.21 -2.47
C MET A 380 4.20 -14.12 -1.29
N LEU A 381 3.84 -13.40 -0.22
CA LEU A 381 4.69 -13.21 0.97
C LEU A 381 4.47 -14.24 2.09
N LYS A 382 3.31 -14.91 2.14
CA LYS A 382 2.93 -15.84 3.23
C LYS A 382 3.84 -17.06 3.39
N GLY A 383 4.68 -17.39 2.40
CA GLY A 383 5.56 -18.56 2.42
C GLY A 383 4.75 -19.86 2.29
N LEU A 384 4.38 -20.21 1.06
CA LEU A 384 3.64 -21.45 0.78
C LEU A 384 4.53 -22.69 1.00
N PRO A 385 3.97 -23.85 1.42
CA PRO A 385 4.75 -25.07 1.70
C PRO A 385 5.61 -25.50 0.52
N GLU A 386 6.93 -25.62 0.73
CA GLU A 386 7.87 -25.93 -0.36
C GLU A 386 7.67 -27.32 -0.96
N GLU A 387 7.17 -28.27 -0.16
CA GLU A 387 6.86 -29.62 -0.61
C GLU A 387 5.82 -29.62 -1.74
N GLU A 388 4.84 -28.71 -1.67
CA GLU A 388 3.74 -28.61 -2.63
C GLU A 388 3.98 -27.54 -3.71
N PHE A 389 4.53 -26.40 -3.33
CA PHE A 389 4.67 -25.20 -4.18
C PHE A 389 6.10 -24.94 -4.65
N GLY A 390 7.05 -25.79 -4.25
CA GLY A 390 8.47 -25.61 -4.56
C GLY A 390 9.07 -24.44 -3.79
N GLN A 391 10.31 -24.09 -4.13
CA GLN A 391 11.05 -23.02 -3.46
C GLN A 391 10.30 -21.67 -3.49
N GLN A 392 10.35 -20.93 -2.37
CA GLN A 392 9.87 -19.54 -2.32
C GLN A 392 10.63 -18.66 -3.32
N ILE A 393 9.92 -17.74 -3.97
CA ILE A 393 10.51 -16.77 -4.90
C ILE A 393 10.33 -15.39 -4.29
N ASP A 394 11.42 -14.81 -3.81
CA ASP A 394 11.40 -13.45 -3.27
C ASP A 394 11.25 -12.43 -4.39
N PHE A 395 10.63 -11.30 -4.06
CA PHE A 395 10.44 -10.21 -4.99
C PHE A 395 10.67 -8.84 -4.35
N ARG A 396 10.82 -7.83 -5.21
CA ARG A 396 10.91 -6.40 -4.89
C ARG A 396 10.02 -5.60 -5.83
N GLU A 397 9.62 -4.43 -5.37
CA GLU A 397 8.76 -3.49 -6.08
C GLU A 397 9.43 -2.96 -7.35
N TYR A 398 8.63 -2.51 -8.32
CA TYR A 398 9.17 -2.01 -9.59
C TYR A 398 10.08 -0.79 -9.47
N SER A 399 9.93 -0.02 -8.40
CA SER A 399 10.74 1.16 -8.09
C SER A 399 12.02 0.82 -7.33
N PHE A 400 12.23 -0.43 -6.92
CA PHE A 400 13.31 -0.84 -6.02
C PHE A 400 14.70 -0.43 -6.51
N LEU A 401 15.01 -0.61 -7.80
CA LEU A 401 16.32 -0.24 -8.35
C LEU A 401 16.58 1.27 -8.38
N ASN A 402 15.52 2.07 -8.36
CA ASN A 402 15.57 3.53 -8.28
C ASN A 402 15.57 4.03 -6.83
N ASN A 403 15.38 3.14 -5.85
CA ASN A 403 15.30 3.53 -4.45
C ASN A 403 16.63 4.17 -3.98
N PRO A 404 16.58 5.33 -3.29
CA PRO A 404 17.79 6.01 -2.82
C PRO A 404 18.56 5.20 -1.77
N SER A 405 17.88 4.34 -1.00
CA SER A 405 18.49 3.48 0.02
C SER A 405 19.31 2.33 -0.58
N LEU A 406 19.13 2.02 -1.87
CA LEU A 406 19.89 0.99 -2.56
C LEU A 406 21.34 1.47 -2.76
N SER A 407 22.28 0.77 -2.11
CA SER A 407 23.69 1.16 -2.07
C SER A 407 24.35 1.18 -3.44
N LYS A 408 25.34 2.06 -3.62
CA LYS A 408 26.16 2.13 -4.84
C LYS A 408 26.86 0.80 -5.15
N ARG A 409 27.30 0.07 -4.12
CA ARG A 409 27.90 -1.27 -4.26
C ARG A 409 26.98 -2.26 -4.99
N VAL A 410 25.68 -2.21 -4.70
CA VAL A 410 24.69 -3.07 -5.36
C VAL A 410 24.39 -2.55 -6.77
N LYS A 411 24.17 -1.24 -6.93
CA LYS A 411 23.85 -0.61 -8.22
C LYS A 411 24.94 -0.81 -9.27
N ASP A 412 26.20 -0.65 -8.88
CA ASP A 412 27.34 -0.73 -9.80
C ASP A 412 27.70 -2.19 -10.17
N SER A 413 27.20 -3.16 -9.40
CA SER A 413 27.39 -4.59 -9.67
C SER A 413 26.25 -5.13 -10.54
N CYS A 414 26.26 -4.76 -11.81
CA CYS A 414 25.23 -5.11 -12.78
C CYS A 414 25.79 -5.88 -13.98
N LEU A 415 25.11 -6.95 -14.38
CA LEU A 415 25.31 -7.69 -15.63
C LEU A 415 24.08 -7.51 -16.52
N GLU A 416 24.24 -6.83 -17.64
CA GLU A 416 23.23 -6.72 -18.67
C GLU A 416 23.22 -7.99 -19.53
N VAL A 417 22.05 -8.62 -19.68
CA VAL A 417 21.85 -9.81 -20.50
C VAL A 417 21.05 -9.44 -21.73
N GLN A 418 21.66 -9.60 -22.89
CA GLN A 418 21.03 -9.32 -24.18
C GLN A 418 20.77 -10.62 -24.93
N LEU A 419 19.48 -10.90 -25.16
CA LEU A 419 19.08 -12.09 -25.89
C LEU A 419 19.54 -12.03 -27.35
N CYS A 420 19.97 -13.16 -27.88
CA CYS A 420 20.43 -13.30 -29.27
C CYS A 420 19.88 -14.56 -29.92
N LYS A 421 19.65 -14.48 -31.24
CA LYS A 421 19.24 -15.65 -32.03
C LYS A 421 20.43 -16.59 -32.19
N GLY A 422 20.26 -17.87 -31.85
CA GLY A 422 21.34 -18.86 -31.80
C GLY A 422 22.10 -19.10 -33.12
N GLN A 423 21.55 -18.68 -34.26
CA GLN A 423 22.21 -18.76 -35.58
C GLN A 423 23.09 -17.54 -35.90
N SER A 424 23.13 -16.52 -35.05
CA SER A 424 23.98 -15.34 -35.27
C SER A 424 25.45 -15.66 -34.92
N PRO A 425 26.42 -15.34 -35.79
CA PRO A 425 27.86 -15.50 -35.51
C PRO A 425 28.35 -14.71 -34.29
N ARG A 426 27.51 -13.82 -33.73
CA ARG A 426 27.81 -13.02 -32.53
C ARG A 426 27.09 -13.53 -31.28
N CYS A 427 26.32 -14.63 -31.38
CA CYS A 427 25.60 -15.25 -30.26
C CYS A 427 26.44 -16.37 -29.64
N HIS A 428 27.68 -16.04 -29.27
CA HIS A 428 28.50 -16.94 -28.49
C HIS A 428 28.27 -16.63 -27.01
N VAL A 429 27.99 -17.68 -26.23
CA VAL A 429 28.09 -17.65 -24.77
C VAL A 429 29.58 -17.54 -24.43
N ALA A 430 30.17 -16.39 -24.71
CA ALA A 430 31.58 -16.16 -24.52
C ALA A 430 31.84 -16.02 -23.01
N LYS A 431 32.82 -16.79 -22.50
CA LYS A 431 33.40 -16.57 -21.17
C LYS A 431 34.05 -15.19 -21.04
N GLU A 432 34.36 -14.57 -22.17
CA GLU A 432 34.95 -13.25 -22.31
C GLU A 432 34.00 -12.41 -23.15
N THR A 433 33.19 -11.59 -22.48
CA THR A 433 32.36 -10.61 -23.16
C THR A 433 33.27 -9.54 -23.76
N THR A 434 33.02 -9.12 -25.00
CA THR A 434 33.77 -8.06 -25.69
C THR A 434 33.61 -6.68 -25.03
N GLN A 435 32.67 -6.55 -24.08
CA GLN A 435 32.47 -5.40 -23.21
C GLN A 435 32.27 -5.86 -21.76
N PRO A 436 32.93 -5.24 -20.77
CA PRO A 436 32.65 -5.51 -19.37
C PRO A 436 31.16 -5.28 -19.07
N GLY A 437 30.49 -6.27 -18.47
CA GLY A 437 29.11 -6.12 -17.99
C GLY A 437 27.98 -6.43 -18.98
N ILE A 438 28.26 -6.88 -20.22
CA ILE A 438 27.20 -7.30 -21.17
C ILE A 438 27.37 -8.76 -21.59
N LEU A 439 26.41 -9.62 -21.23
CA LEU A 439 26.32 -11.02 -21.65
C LEU A 439 25.36 -11.20 -22.83
N LYS A 440 25.86 -11.71 -23.96
CA LYS A 440 25.02 -12.24 -25.04
C LYS A 440 24.52 -13.63 -24.68
N PHE A 441 23.21 -13.82 -24.64
CA PHE A 441 22.59 -15.05 -24.17
C PHE A 441 21.59 -15.60 -25.20
N PRO A 442 21.69 -16.87 -25.63
CA PRO A 442 20.78 -17.41 -26.65
C PRO A 442 19.32 -17.40 -26.19
N GLU A 443 18.42 -17.03 -27.11
CA GLU A 443 16.99 -17.27 -26.94
C GLU A 443 16.71 -18.78 -26.84
N TYR A 444 15.63 -19.11 -26.15
CA TYR A 444 15.15 -20.48 -25.90
C TYR A 444 16.20 -21.36 -25.20
N SER A 445 16.99 -20.78 -24.29
CA SER A 445 18.02 -21.51 -23.57
C SER A 445 17.45 -22.52 -22.57
N SER A 446 18.13 -23.68 -22.47
CA SER A 446 17.78 -24.77 -21.55
C SER A 446 18.14 -24.45 -20.10
N GLN A 447 17.55 -25.22 -19.18
CA GLN A 447 17.84 -25.12 -17.74
C GLN A 447 19.34 -25.28 -17.43
N GLU A 448 20.02 -26.26 -18.04
CA GLU A 448 21.46 -26.48 -17.85
C GLU A 448 22.28 -25.30 -18.35
N THR A 449 21.87 -24.70 -19.47
CA THR A 449 22.55 -23.55 -20.04
C THR A 449 22.50 -22.37 -19.07
N PHE A 450 21.33 -22.09 -18.49
CA PHE A 450 21.20 -21.07 -17.44
C PHE A 450 22.12 -21.36 -16.24
N LEU A 451 22.03 -22.56 -15.66
CA LEU A 451 22.81 -22.92 -14.48
C LEU A 451 24.32 -22.86 -14.74
N LYS A 452 24.77 -23.34 -15.91
CA LYS A 452 26.18 -23.33 -16.31
C LYS A 452 26.69 -21.90 -16.49
N VAL A 453 25.97 -21.06 -17.23
CA VAL A 453 26.43 -19.70 -17.57
C VAL A 453 26.38 -18.79 -16.36
N PHE A 454 25.27 -18.77 -15.63
CA PHE A 454 25.11 -17.89 -14.48
C PHE A 454 25.89 -18.35 -13.25
N SER A 455 26.46 -19.58 -13.25
CA SER A 455 27.41 -20.01 -12.22
C SER A 455 28.69 -19.15 -12.16
N PHE A 456 29.07 -18.52 -13.27
CA PHE A 456 30.22 -17.61 -13.34
C PHE A 456 29.92 -16.20 -12.81
N TYR A 457 28.64 -15.89 -12.55
CA TYR A 457 28.17 -14.55 -12.17
C TYR A 457 27.45 -14.55 -10.82
N LYS A 458 27.78 -15.51 -9.93
CA LYS A 458 27.17 -15.61 -8.60
C LYS A 458 27.34 -14.35 -7.75
N ASP A 459 28.50 -13.70 -7.85
CA ASP A 459 28.83 -12.51 -7.06
C ASP A 459 28.27 -11.19 -7.64
N VAL A 460 27.77 -11.22 -8.87
CA VAL A 460 27.09 -10.06 -9.46
C VAL A 460 25.81 -9.80 -8.67
N LYS A 461 25.54 -8.54 -8.29
CA LYS A 461 24.36 -8.21 -7.50
C LYS A 461 23.09 -8.06 -8.33
N ILE A 462 23.17 -7.55 -9.55
CA ILE A 462 22.01 -7.34 -10.43
C ILE A 462 22.26 -8.04 -11.77
N ILE A 463 21.35 -8.95 -12.15
CA ILE A 463 21.27 -9.48 -13.51
C ILE A 463 20.08 -8.80 -14.18
N HIS A 464 20.35 -8.01 -15.22
CA HIS A 464 19.34 -7.22 -15.93
C HIS A 464 19.15 -7.73 -17.36
N PHE A 465 18.00 -8.32 -17.66
CA PHE A 465 17.66 -8.74 -19.01
C PHE A 465 17.09 -7.60 -19.85
N SER A 466 17.67 -7.35 -21.02
CA SER A 466 17.12 -6.36 -21.97
C SER A 466 15.74 -6.74 -22.52
N SER A 467 15.41 -8.04 -22.43
CA SER A 467 14.09 -8.63 -22.68
C SER A 467 14.08 -10.01 -22.03
N ILE A 468 12.91 -10.43 -21.52
CA ILE A 468 12.72 -11.79 -20.99
C ILE A 468 11.95 -12.70 -21.94
N ASN A 469 11.44 -12.13 -23.05
CA ASN A 469 10.68 -12.88 -24.04
C ASN A 469 11.55 -13.99 -24.63
N ASN A 470 11.04 -15.21 -24.62
CA ASN A 470 11.73 -16.40 -25.12
C ASN A 470 13.07 -16.69 -24.40
N ALA A 471 13.35 -16.10 -23.24
CA ALA A 471 14.65 -16.30 -22.58
C ALA A 471 14.86 -17.75 -22.11
N PHE A 472 13.79 -18.41 -21.63
CA PHE A 472 13.84 -19.72 -20.98
C PHE A 472 12.86 -20.69 -21.62
N GLN A 473 13.36 -21.88 -21.97
CA GLN A 473 12.56 -22.93 -22.63
C GLN A 473 11.62 -23.67 -21.66
N GLY A 474 11.91 -23.63 -20.36
CA GLY A 474 11.14 -24.33 -19.33
C GLY A 474 11.99 -25.28 -18.48
N PHE A 475 11.37 -25.83 -17.44
CA PHE A 475 12.01 -26.76 -16.54
C PHE A 475 12.11 -28.16 -17.15
N ILE A 476 13.25 -28.81 -16.94
CA ILE A 476 13.48 -30.20 -17.39
C ILE A 476 12.91 -31.18 -16.37
N ASP A 477 13.07 -30.86 -15.08
CA ASP A 477 12.44 -31.57 -13.99
C ASP A 477 10.94 -31.25 -13.95
N LYS A 478 10.10 -32.24 -14.32
CA LYS A 478 8.64 -32.13 -14.33
C LYS A 478 8.04 -31.95 -12.95
N VAL A 479 8.63 -32.52 -11.91
CA VAL A 479 8.16 -32.34 -10.53
C VAL A 479 8.40 -30.89 -10.10
N ARG A 480 9.58 -30.35 -10.41
CA ARG A 480 9.86 -28.92 -10.17
C ARG A 480 8.92 -28.02 -10.97
N GLU A 481 8.67 -28.36 -12.23
CA GLU A 481 7.73 -27.63 -13.09
C GLU A 481 6.33 -27.59 -12.48
N GLU A 482 5.77 -28.74 -12.08
CA GLU A 482 4.44 -28.83 -11.49
C GLU A 482 4.30 -27.99 -10.21
N LYS A 483 5.29 -28.07 -9.32
CA LYS A 483 5.34 -27.26 -8.09
C LYS A 483 5.38 -25.77 -8.38
N PHE A 484 6.24 -25.35 -9.32
CA PHE A 484 6.31 -23.96 -9.78
C PHE A 484 4.96 -23.51 -10.36
N ARG A 485 4.30 -24.34 -11.16
CA ARG A 485 2.99 -24.02 -11.75
C ARG A 485 1.91 -23.83 -10.69
N LYS A 486 1.86 -24.69 -9.66
CA LYS A 486 0.95 -24.52 -8.52
C LYS A 486 1.17 -23.18 -7.81
N ARG A 487 2.44 -22.80 -7.58
CA ARG A 487 2.80 -21.51 -6.97
C ARG A 487 2.35 -20.33 -7.83
N MET A 488 2.63 -20.36 -9.12
CA MET A 488 2.24 -19.32 -10.07
C MET A 488 0.72 -19.10 -10.13
N LYS A 489 -0.08 -20.16 -10.05
CA LYS A 489 -1.55 -20.06 -10.01
C LYS A 489 -2.06 -19.39 -8.73
N SER A 490 -1.37 -19.58 -7.61
CA SER A 490 -1.72 -18.95 -6.34
C SER A 490 -1.40 -17.46 -6.27
N TYR A 491 -0.44 -16.98 -7.08
CA TYR A 491 0.10 -15.62 -7.04
C TYR A 491 -0.81 -14.58 -7.69
N VAL A 492 -1.72 -14.99 -8.56
CA VAL A 492 -2.63 -14.06 -9.24
C VAL A 492 -3.94 -13.91 -8.46
N GLY A 493 -4.48 -12.69 -8.49
CA GLY A 493 -5.70 -12.32 -7.79
C GLY A 493 -6.92 -12.30 -8.72
N ILE A 494 -7.78 -11.31 -8.48
CA ILE A 494 -9.00 -11.07 -9.25
C ILE A 494 -9.04 -9.64 -9.74
N TRP A 495 -9.64 -9.43 -10.90
CA TRP A 495 -10.22 -8.14 -11.25
C TRP A 495 -11.65 -8.10 -10.72
N CYS A 496 -12.02 -7.05 -10.03
CA CYS A 496 -13.37 -6.87 -9.50
C CYS A 496 -13.83 -5.44 -9.78
N CYS A 497 -15.04 -5.23 -10.32
CA CYS A 497 -16.04 -6.25 -10.71
C CYS A 497 -16.90 -5.80 -11.90
N VAL A 498 -17.43 -6.78 -12.63
CA VAL A 498 -18.49 -6.59 -13.63
C VAL A 498 -19.76 -6.09 -12.93
N GLN A 499 -20.37 -5.04 -13.49
CA GLN A 499 -21.63 -4.50 -12.99
C GLN A 499 -22.77 -5.50 -13.19
N ASP A 500 -23.72 -5.50 -12.25
CA ASP A 500 -24.96 -6.29 -12.32
C ASP A 500 -24.76 -7.82 -12.49
N HIS A 501 -23.62 -8.34 -12.05
CA HIS A 501 -23.29 -9.77 -12.10
C HIS A 501 -22.83 -10.29 -10.74
N VAL A 502 -23.31 -11.48 -10.32
CA VAL A 502 -22.96 -12.09 -9.02
C VAL A 502 -22.64 -13.59 -9.18
N PRO A 503 -21.41 -14.04 -8.86
CA PRO A 503 -20.23 -13.24 -8.50
C PRO A 503 -19.73 -12.38 -9.67
N GLY A 504 -19.27 -11.16 -9.41
CA GLY A 504 -18.88 -10.19 -10.45
C GLY A 504 -17.38 -10.14 -10.76
N HIS A 505 -16.54 -10.85 -9.99
CA HIS A 505 -15.10 -10.84 -10.19
C HIS A 505 -14.66 -11.77 -11.33
N ILE A 506 -13.50 -11.47 -11.91
CA ILE A 506 -12.86 -12.28 -12.94
C ILE A 506 -11.47 -12.66 -12.42
N TYR A 507 -11.16 -13.96 -12.41
CA TYR A 507 -9.84 -14.42 -12.02
C TYR A 507 -8.81 -14.11 -13.12
N TYR A 508 -7.68 -13.54 -12.72
CA TYR A 508 -6.49 -13.59 -13.56
C TYR A 508 -5.99 -15.03 -13.61
N ASP A 509 -5.45 -15.44 -14.76
CA ASP A 509 -4.94 -16.79 -14.98
C ASP A 509 -3.52 -16.71 -15.52
N MET A 510 -2.55 -17.15 -14.72
CA MET A 510 -1.14 -17.14 -15.09
C MET A 510 -0.83 -18.07 -16.28
N TYR A 511 -1.73 -19.01 -16.60
CA TYR A 511 -1.62 -19.99 -17.69
C TYR A 511 -2.75 -19.87 -18.71
N TRP A 512 -3.31 -18.66 -18.86
CA TRP A 512 -4.34 -18.36 -19.87
C TRP A 512 -3.93 -18.80 -21.29
N ASP A 513 -2.64 -18.70 -21.63
CA ASP A 513 -2.11 -18.97 -22.98
C ASP A 513 -2.03 -20.46 -23.34
N GLU A 514 -2.30 -21.34 -22.37
CA GLU A 514 -2.38 -22.79 -22.57
C GLU A 514 -3.84 -23.29 -22.66
N LYS A 515 -4.82 -22.40 -22.52
CA LYS A 515 -6.25 -22.72 -22.50
C LYS A 515 -6.91 -22.23 -23.80
N PRO A 516 -7.19 -23.12 -24.77
CA PRO A 516 -7.88 -22.74 -26.00
C PRO A 516 -9.23 -22.08 -25.66
N ASN A 517 -9.51 -20.93 -26.27
CA ASN A 517 -10.73 -20.15 -26.06
C ASN A 517 -10.92 -19.53 -24.67
N TRP A 518 -9.85 -19.38 -23.88
CA TRP A 518 -9.92 -18.63 -22.62
C TRP A 518 -10.47 -17.22 -22.85
N LYS A 519 -11.42 -16.79 -21.99
CA LYS A 519 -12.02 -15.46 -22.02
C LYS A 519 -12.13 -14.90 -20.61
N PRO A 520 -11.94 -13.58 -20.42
CA PRO A 520 -12.12 -12.93 -19.13
C PRO A 520 -13.60 -12.78 -18.82
N LYS A 521 -14.19 -13.80 -18.18
CA LYS A 521 -15.60 -13.80 -17.79
C LYS A 521 -15.75 -14.05 -16.29
N PRO A 522 -16.74 -13.43 -15.64
CA PRO A 522 -17.07 -13.77 -14.27
C PRO A 522 -17.63 -15.20 -14.19
N PRO A 523 -17.51 -15.90 -13.04
CA PRO A 523 -18.13 -17.21 -12.84
C PRO A 523 -19.65 -17.13 -13.06
N GLN A 524 -20.25 -18.11 -13.74
CA GLN A 524 -21.70 -18.07 -14.04
C GLN A 524 -22.57 -18.28 -12.79
N SER A 525 -22.02 -18.96 -11.78
CA SER A 525 -22.68 -19.25 -10.53
C SER A 525 -21.67 -19.29 -9.38
N ARG A 526 -22.17 -19.23 -8.13
CA ARG A 526 -21.32 -19.43 -6.94
C ARG A 526 -20.69 -20.83 -6.88
N ALA A 527 -21.29 -21.83 -7.52
CA ALA A 527 -20.74 -23.18 -7.56
C ALA A 527 -19.52 -23.28 -8.49
N GLU A 528 -19.47 -22.43 -9.51
CA GLU A 528 -18.34 -22.30 -10.45
C GLU A 528 -17.27 -21.30 -9.98
N ASP A 529 -17.48 -20.67 -8.83
CA ASP A 529 -16.56 -19.67 -8.28
C ASP A 529 -15.37 -20.34 -7.59
N HIS A 530 -14.40 -20.77 -8.39
CA HIS A 530 -13.14 -21.30 -7.91
C HIS A 530 -11.97 -20.67 -8.67
N LYS A 531 -10.81 -20.54 -7.99
CA LYS A 531 -9.58 -20.10 -8.65
C LYS A 531 -9.26 -21.01 -9.86
N PRO A 532 -8.69 -20.47 -10.95
CA PRO A 532 -8.32 -21.27 -12.11
C PRO A 532 -7.33 -22.37 -11.70
N LEU A 533 -7.69 -23.63 -12.00
CA LEU A 533 -6.88 -24.81 -11.67
C LEU A 533 -5.56 -24.89 -12.39
#